data_AF-A0A820NJX5-F1
#
_entry.id   AF-A0A820NJX5-F1
#
_cell.length_a   1.000
_cell.length_b   1.000
_cell.length_c   1.000
_cell.angle_alpha   90.00
_cell.angle_beta   90.00
_cell.angle_gamma   90.00
#
_symmetry.space_group_name_H-M   'P 1'
#
loop_
_entity.id
_entity.type
_entity.pdbx_description
1 polymer ?
#
loop_
_entity_poly.entity_id
_entity_poly.type
_entity_poly.pdbx_seq_one_letter_code
_entity_poly.pdbx_strand_id
1 'polypeptide(L)'
;NSNVPKIARKLFKHNITRGRSLVAKAIIDAQNESPRFTPVYAALISIINSKFPQIGQLICKRVISSLRNAYMADENEECFAMTKLLAHLINQRVVIPQELVSVFAKLDNLLYEPSLNKHTQDMIQVLFTVRRDGFETYPSIQSDLDLIDTNDQYTHMLELLDLCDPEKHLRKTNTQFN
;
A
#
# COMPACT_ATOMS: atom_id res chain seq x y z
N ASN A 1 12.82 -6.61 -17.97
CA ASN A 1 11.94 -5.67 -18.72
C ASN A 1 10.51 -5.80 -18.24
N SER A 2 10.12 -4.98 -17.27
CA SER A 2 8.76 -4.89 -16.76
C SER A 2 7.78 -4.44 -17.85
N ASN A 3 6.61 -5.06 -17.93
CA ASN A 3 5.53 -4.68 -18.85
C ASN A 3 4.66 -3.53 -18.28
N VAL A 4 4.90 -3.10 -17.04
CA VAL A 4 4.10 -2.10 -16.32
C VAL A 4 3.95 -0.78 -17.09
N PRO A 5 5.01 -0.17 -17.68
CA PRO A 5 4.84 1.05 -18.48
C PRO A 5 3.95 0.88 -19.72
N LYS A 6 3.94 -0.31 -20.32
CA LYS A 6 3.05 -0.62 -21.47
C LYS A 6 1.59 -0.68 -21.02
N ILE A 7 1.35 -1.30 -19.86
CA ILE A 7 0.01 -1.41 -19.26
C ILE A 7 -0.52 -0.03 -18.87
N ALA A 8 0.28 0.78 -18.18
CA ALA A 8 -0.09 2.15 -17.79
C ALA A 8 -0.47 3.01 -19.00
N ARG A 9 0.32 2.95 -20.09
CA ARG A 9 -0.01 3.66 -21.34
C ARG A 9 -1.34 3.22 -21.95
N LYS A 10 -1.69 1.92 -21.89
CA LYS A 10 -2.99 1.44 -22.36
C LYS A 10 -4.12 1.94 -21.46
N LEU A 11 -3.91 1.94 -20.15
CA LEU A 11 -4.88 2.44 -19.17
C LEU A 11 -5.18 3.93 -19.41
N PHE A 12 -4.16 4.75 -19.63
CA PHE A 12 -4.30 6.20 -19.86
C PHE A 12 -5.00 6.59 -21.18
N LYS A 13 -5.27 5.64 -22.08
CA LYS A 13 -6.15 5.88 -23.24
C LYS A 13 -7.63 5.98 -22.87
N HIS A 14 -8.00 5.62 -21.64
CA HIS A 14 -9.37 5.65 -21.14
C HIS A 14 -9.57 6.83 -20.17
N ASN A 15 -10.82 7.23 -19.95
CA ASN A 15 -11.16 8.28 -18.97
C ASN A 15 -11.11 7.73 -17.54
N ILE A 16 -9.91 7.52 -17.03
CA ILE A 16 -9.69 6.96 -15.68
C ILE A 16 -10.03 7.93 -14.55
N THR A 17 -10.15 9.23 -14.83
CA THR A 17 -10.68 10.19 -13.85
C THR A 17 -12.16 9.91 -13.58
N ARG A 18 -12.96 9.72 -14.63
CA ARG A 18 -14.38 9.31 -14.50
C ARG A 18 -14.50 7.89 -13.94
N GLY A 19 -13.61 6.98 -14.36
CA GLY A 19 -13.58 5.58 -13.93
C GLY A 19 -12.79 5.32 -12.65
N ARG A 20 -12.39 6.34 -11.87
CA ARG A 20 -11.40 6.19 -10.78
C ARG A 20 -11.75 5.12 -9.75
N SER A 21 -13.04 4.97 -9.46
CA SER A 21 -13.51 3.96 -8.52
C SER A 21 -13.41 2.53 -9.04
N LEU A 22 -13.60 2.33 -10.35
CA LEU A 22 -13.40 1.04 -11.01
C LEU A 22 -11.92 0.70 -11.06
N VAL A 23 -11.06 1.68 -11.41
CA VAL A 23 -9.60 1.50 -11.42
C VAL A 23 -9.10 1.11 -10.02
N ALA A 24 -9.48 1.86 -9.00
CA ALA A 24 -9.08 1.56 -7.63
C ALA A 24 -9.60 0.20 -7.15
N LYS A 25 -10.83 -0.17 -7.50
CA LYS A 25 -11.38 -1.50 -7.17
C LYS A 25 -10.61 -2.62 -7.87
N ALA A 26 -10.42 -2.52 -9.19
CA ALA A 26 -9.74 -3.56 -9.96
C ALA A 26 -8.30 -3.81 -9.50
N ILE A 27 -7.57 -2.76 -9.12
CA ILE A 27 -6.20 -2.90 -8.60
C ILE A 27 -6.20 -3.60 -7.22
N ILE A 28 -7.11 -3.21 -6.31
CA ILE A 28 -7.18 -3.80 -4.97
C ILE A 28 -7.65 -5.25 -5.02
N ASP A 29 -8.68 -5.55 -5.83
CA ASP A 29 -9.16 -6.93 -6.03
C ASP A 29 -8.01 -7.81 -6.59
N ALA A 30 -7.29 -7.35 -7.61
CA ALA A 30 -6.15 -8.08 -8.17
C ALA A 30 -4.99 -8.27 -7.17
N GLN A 31 -4.71 -7.27 -6.32
CA GLN A 31 -3.74 -7.40 -5.22
C GLN A 31 -4.16 -8.51 -4.24
N ASN A 32 -5.44 -8.57 -3.86
CA ASN A 32 -5.95 -9.58 -2.93
C ASN A 32 -5.93 -10.98 -3.54
N GLU A 33 -6.28 -11.09 -4.82
CA GLU A 33 -6.21 -12.35 -5.56
C GLU A 33 -4.78 -12.83 -5.81
N SER A 34 -3.81 -11.92 -5.88
CA SER A 34 -2.41 -12.26 -6.18
C SER A 34 -1.36 -11.44 -5.40
N PRO A 35 -1.24 -11.60 -4.06
CA PRO A 35 -0.30 -10.83 -3.23
C PRO A 35 1.18 -11.10 -3.51
N ARG A 36 1.49 -12.09 -4.36
CA ARG A 36 2.86 -12.32 -4.86
C ARG A 36 3.34 -11.18 -5.76
N PHE A 37 2.43 -10.50 -6.47
CA PHE A 37 2.76 -9.42 -7.41
C PHE A 37 2.62 -8.01 -6.82
N THR A 38 2.53 -7.87 -5.50
CA THR A 38 2.44 -6.57 -4.82
C THR A 38 3.43 -5.50 -5.29
N PRO A 39 4.73 -5.79 -5.51
CA PRO A 39 5.66 -4.79 -6.04
C PRO A 39 5.21 -4.23 -7.40
N VAL A 40 4.63 -5.07 -8.26
CA VAL A 40 4.14 -4.72 -9.60
C VAL A 40 2.92 -3.82 -9.51
N TYR A 41 1.97 -4.14 -8.61
CA TYR A 41 0.81 -3.28 -8.37
C TYR A 41 1.21 -1.92 -7.80
N ALA A 42 2.15 -1.89 -6.85
CA ALA A 42 2.67 -0.64 -6.29
C ALA A 42 3.36 0.24 -7.35
N ALA A 43 4.14 -0.37 -8.26
CA ALA A 43 4.74 0.33 -9.39
C ALA A 43 3.69 0.93 -10.33
N LEU A 44 2.64 0.16 -10.66
CA LEU A 44 1.52 0.68 -11.46
C LEU A 44 0.81 1.85 -10.77
N ILE A 45 0.54 1.73 -9.46
CA ILE A 45 -0.07 2.79 -8.66
C ILE A 45 0.81 4.04 -8.66
N SER A 46 2.14 3.90 -8.52
CA SER A 46 3.08 5.02 -8.59
C SER A 46 3.00 5.78 -9.93
N ILE A 47 2.94 5.06 -11.07
CA ILE A 47 2.76 5.68 -12.39
C ILE A 47 1.40 6.37 -12.54
N ILE A 48 0.33 5.78 -12.00
CA ILE A 48 -0.99 6.42 -12.00
C ILE A 48 -0.95 7.68 -11.15
N ASN A 49 -0.33 7.61 -9.98
CA ASN A 49 -0.26 8.67 -9.00
C ASN A 49 0.54 9.88 -9.49
N SER A 50 1.64 9.69 -10.22
CA SER A 50 2.41 10.80 -10.80
C SER A 50 1.63 11.62 -11.82
N LYS A 51 0.63 11.02 -12.49
CA LYS A 51 -0.23 11.70 -13.48
C LYS A 51 -1.59 12.11 -12.95
N PHE A 52 -2.13 11.35 -11.99
CA PHE A 52 -3.46 11.52 -11.44
C PHE A 52 -3.42 11.32 -9.91
N PRO A 53 -2.84 12.27 -9.15
CA PRO A 53 -2.66 12.14 -7.69
C PRO A 53 -3.95 11.81 -6.94
N GLN A 54 -5.10 12.34 -7.38
CA GLN A 54 -6.41 12.05 -6.81
C GLN A 54 -6.80 10.55 -6.89
N ILE A 55 -6.32 9.83 -7.92
CA ILE A 55 -6.55 8.39 -8.04
C ILE A 55 -5.61 7.63 -7.10
N GLY A 56 -4.33 8.04 -7.02
CA GLY A 56 -3.40 7.49 -6.05
C GLY A 56 -3.91 7.65 -4.61
N GLN A 57 -4.40 8.85 -4.27
CA GLN A 57 -4.99 9.14 -2.96
C GLN A 57 -6.18 8.23 -2.65
N LEU A 58 -7.11 8.08 -3.61
CA LEU A 58 -8.27 7.19 -3.46
C LEU A 58 -7.85 5.74 -3.21
N ILE A 59 -6.84 5.25 -3.94
CA ILE A 59 -6.32 3.90 -3.75
C ILE A 59 -5.74 3.76 -2.34
N CYS A 60 -4.86 4.68 -1.91
CA CYS A 60 -4.28 4.66 -0.56
C CYS A 60 -5.36 4.67 0.53
N LYS A 61 -6.38 5.54 0.43
CA LYS A 61 -7.50 5.57 1.37
C LYS A 61 -8.25 4.25 1.43
N ARG A 62 -8.47 3.59 0.29
CA ARG A 62 -9.12 2.27 0.24
C ARG A 62 -8.28 1.15 0.82
N VAL A 63 -6.95 1.16 0.58
CA VAL A 63 -6.01 0.21 1.19
C VAL A 63 -6.01 0.35 2.70
N ILE A 64 -5.92 1.58 3.23
CA ILE A 64 -5.97 1.84 4.68
C ILE A 64 -7.32 1.40 5.26
N SER A 65 -8.44 1.69 4.58
CA SER A 65 -9.76 1.25 5.04
C SER A 65 -9.93 -0.28 5.02
N SER A 66 -9.43 -0.97 3.98
CA SER A 66 -9.46 -2.43 3.89
C SER A 66 -8.60 -3.07 4.97
N LEU A 67 -7.38 -2.56 5.20
CA LEU A 67 -6.53 -2.98 6.32
C LEU A 67 -7.25 -2.88 7.67
N ARG A 68 -7.92 -1.76 7.95
CA ARG A 68 -8.67 -1.56 9.19
C ARG A 68 -9.84 -2.53 9.32
N ASN A 69 -10.61 -2.71 8.26
CA ASN A 69 -11.76 -3.62 8.28
C ASN A 69 -11.29 -5.06 8.51
N ALA A 70 -10.23 -5.50 7.82
CA ALA A 70 -9.64 -6.83 7.98
C ALA A 70 -9.11 -7.04 9.40
N TYR A 71 -8.43 -6.05 9.99
CA TYR A 71 -8.00 -6.12 11.39
C TYR A 71 -9.18 -6.26 12.36
N MET A 72 -10.24 -5.46 12.18
CA MET A 72 -11.43 -5.53 13.04
C MET A 72 -12.23 -6.82 12.85
N ALA A 73 -12.13 -7.46 11.68
CA ALA A 73 -12.76 -8.72 11.34
C ALA A 73 -11.90 -9.96 11.64
N ASP A 74 -10.68 -9.78 12.16
CA ASP A 74 -9.68 -10.85 12.38
C ASP A 74 -9.32 -11.62 11.08
N GLU A 75 -9.39 -10.94 9.93
CA GLU A 75 -9.02 -11.47 8.63
C GLU A 75 -7.51 -11.31 8.40
N ASN A 76 -6.74 -12.21 9.01
CA ASN A 76 -5.27 -12.14 9.02
C ASN A 76 -4.63 -12.12 7.61
N GLU A 77 -5.20 -12.84 6.64
CA GLU A 77 -4.69 -12.87 5.27
C GLU A 77 -4.85 -11.53 4.54
N GLU A 78 -6.04 -10.91 4.60
CA GLU A 78 -6.29 -9.60 3.98
C GLU A 78 -5.50 -8.50 4.72
N CYS A 79 -5.40 -8.59 6.04
CA CYS A 79 -4.57 -7.70 6.85
C CYS A 79 -3.11 -7.73 6.41
N PHE A 80 -2.54 -8.94 6.23
CA PHE A 80 -1.18 -9.11 5.73
C PHE A 80 -1.02 -8.57 4.29
N ALA A 81 -1.96 -8.87 3.40
CA ALA A 81 -1.91 -8.43 2.00
C ALA A 81 -1.97 -6.89 1.88
N MET A 82 -2.82 -6.21 2.65
CA MET A 82 -2.91 -4.75 2.65
C MET A 82 -1.71 -4.09 3.33
N THR A 83 -1.21 -4.67 4.43
CA THR A 83 0.01 -4.20 5.08
C THR A 83 1.19 -4.24 4.11
N LYS A 84 1.33 -5.36 3.38
CA LYS A 84 2.38 -5.53 2.36
C LYS A 84 2.22 -4.53 1.21
N LEU A 85 1.00 -4.30 0.71
CA LEU A 85 0.77 -3.29 -0.33
C LEU A 85 1.14 -1.89 0.16
N LEU A 86 0.70 -1.52 1.37
CA LEU A 86 1.01 -0.22 1.96
C LEU A 86 2.53 -0.03 2.10
N ALA A 87 3.26 -1.05 2.56
CA ALA A 87 4.72 -1.01 2.65
C ALA A 87 5.37 -0.73 1.28
N HIS A 88 4.91 -1.38 0.21
CA HIS A 88 5.43 -1.09 -1.13
C HIS A 88 5.04 0.29 -1.67
N LEU A 89 3.86 0.83 -1.29
CA LEU A 89 3.46 2.19 -1.63
C LEU A 89 4.31 3.24 -0.92
N ILE A 90 4.73 2.96 0.32
CA ILE A 90 5.70 3.78 1.06
C ILE A 90 7.05 3.76 0.35
N ASN A 91 7.54 2.57 -0.01
CA ASN A 91 8.81 2.44 -0.73
C ASN A 91 8.79 3.19 -2.07
N GLN A 92 7.67 3.14 -2.79
CA GLN A 92 7.43 3.87 -4.04
C GLN A 92 7.13 5.38 -3.85
N ARG A 93 7.22 5.90 -2.62
CA ARG A 93 6.95 7.30 -2.25
C ARG A 93 5.56 7.79 -2.66
N VAL A 94 4.58 6.90 -2.70
CA VAL A 94 3.18 7.26 -2.98
C VAL A 94 2.52 7.81 -1.71
N VAL A 95 2.85 7.26 -0.55
CA VAL A 95 2.27 7.67 0.73
C VAL A 95 3.33 7.63 1.83
N ILE A 96 3.30 8.61 2.74
CA ILE A 96 4.05 8.57 3.98
C ILE A 96 3.04 8.66 5.12
N PRO A 97 2.84 7.57 5.90
CA PRO A 97 2.07 7.63 7.13
C PRO A 97 2.89 8.27 8.25
N GLN A 98 2.24 9.17 8.99
CA GLN A 98 2.87 9.99 10.03
C GLN A 98 3.43 9.15 11.18
N GLU A 99 2.82 8.00 11.45
CA GLU A 99 3.07 7.19 12.63
C GLU A 99 4.31 6.28 12.50
N LEU A 100 4.85 6.09 11.29
CA LEU A 100 5.97 5.16 11.03
C LEU A 100 7.23 5.47 11.85
N VAL A 101 7.50 6.75 12.10
CA VAL A 101 8.68 7.18 12.87
C VAL A 101 8.63 6.63 14.29
N SER A 102 7.42 6.48 14.86
CA SER A 102 7.22 6.01 16.24
C SER A 102 7.24 4.49 16.40
N VAL A 103 7.19 3.71 15.31
CA VAL A 103 7.00 2.26 15.38
C VAL A 103 8.15 1.56 16.09
N PHE A 104 9.40 1.89 15.74
CA PHE A 104 10.55 1.26 16.39
C PHE A 104 10.66 1.63 17.87
N ALA A 105 10.32 2.86 18.26
CA ALA A 105 10.29 3.25 19.66
C ALA A 105 9.20 2.48 20.45
N LYS A 106 8.03 2.27 19.85
CA LYS A 106 6.97 1.46 20.46
C LYS A 106 7.39 -0.01 20.60
N LEU A 107 8.03 -0.58 19.59
CA LEU A 107 8.53 -1.96 19.62
C LEU A 107 9.64 -2.14 20.67
N ASP A 108 10.50 -1.14 20.85
CA ASP A 108 11.53 -1.14 21.89
C ASP A 108 10.90 -1.21 23.28
N ASN A 109 9.90 -0.37 23.55
CA ASN A 109 9.17 -0.40 24.82
C ASN A 109 8.51 -1.76 25.08
N LEU A 110 7.96 -2.41 24.04
CA LEU A 110 7.32 -3.72 24.17
C LEU A 110 8.29 -4.83 24.59
N LEU A 111 9.58 -4.75 24.25
CA LEU A 111 10.57 -5.76 24.65
C LEU A 111 10.77 -5.85 26.16
N TYR A 112 10.41 -4.80 26.91
CA TYR A 112 10.52 -4.73 28.36
C TYR A 112 9.22 -5.11 29.07
N GLU A 113 8.14 -5.40 28.35
CA GLU A 113 6.86 -5.77 28.94
C GLU A 113 6.92 -7.18 29.56
N PRO A 114 6.63 -7.31 30.88
CA PRO A 114 6.82 -8.57 31.61
C PRO A 114 5.88 -9.70 31.15
N SER A 115 4.76 -9.36 30.51
CA SER A 115 3.80 -10.32 29.97
C SER A 115 4.06 -10.71 28.50
N LEU A 116 5.12 -10.18 27.87
CA LEU A 116 5.41 -10.50 26.47
C LEU A 116 5.88 -11.95 26.35
N ASN A 117 5.23 -12.71 25.45
CA ASN A 117 5.65 -14.09 25.21
C ASN A 117 7.00 -14.14 24.47
N LYS A 118 7.76 -15.23 24.69
CA LYS A 118 9.10 -15.41 24.14
C LYS A 118 9.13 -15.37 22.61
N HIS A 119 8.14 -15.95 21.95
CA HIS A 119 8.07 -15.98 20.50
C HIS A 119 7.94 -14.57 19.90
N THR A 120 7.04 -13.74 20.42
CA THR A 120 6.88 -12.34 19.99
C THR A 120 8.14 -11.53 20.29
N GLN A 121 8.79 -11.75 21.45
CA GLN A 121 10.07 -11.13 21.77
C GLN A 121 11.16 -11.46 20.73
N ASP A 122 11.27 -12.74 20.34
CA ASP A 122 12.24 -13.20 19.34
C ASP A 122 11.94 -12.58 17.96
N MET A 123 10.67 -12.46 17.58
CA MET A 123 10.26 -11.79 16.33
C MET A 123 10.62 -10.31 16.31
N ILE A 124 10.39 -9.58 17.41
CA ILE A 124 10.80 -8.18 17.52
C ILE A 124 12.34 -8.07 17.46
N GLN A 125 13.06 -8.96 18.13
CA GLN A 125 14.52 -8.98 18.11
C GLN A 125 15.08 -9.19 16.70
N VAL A 126 14.49 -10.10 15.91
CA VAL A 126 14.84 -10.31 14.49
C VAL A 126 14.65 -9.02 13.70
N LEU A 127 13.55 -8.29 13.91
CA LEU A 127 13.31 -7.01 13.25
C LEU A 127 14.37 -5.95 13.60
N PHE A 128 14.82 -5.88 14.85
CA PHE A 128 15.93 -5.00 15.25
C PHE A 128 17.27 -5.41 14.63
N THR A 129 17.52 -6.71 14.48
CA THR A 129 18.69 -7.21 13.73
C THR A 129 18.64 -6.75 12.28
N VAL A 130 17.51 -6.94 11.59
CA VAL A 130 17.35 -6.48 10.20
C VAL A 130 17.57 -4.97 10.08
N ARG A 131 17.07 -4.17 11.03
CA ARG A 131 17.30 -2.72 11.07
C ARG A 131 18.77 -2.37 11.26
N ARG A 132 19.47 -3.06 12.19
CA ARG A 132 20.90 -2.85 12.46
C ARG A 132 21.74 -3.15 11.22
N ASP A 133 21.34 -4.18 10.48
CA ASP A 133 21.99 -4.62 9.25
C ASP A 133 21.50 -3.81 8.03
N GLY A 134 20.89 -2.64 8.25
CA GLY A 134 20.55 -1.69 7.19
C GLY A 134 19.50 -2.17 6.18
N PHE A 135 18.72 -3.21 6.50
CA PHE A 135 17.76 -3.83 5.59
C PHE A 135 18.39 -4.41 4.30
N GLU A 136 19.66 -4.84 4.33
CA GLU A 136 20.39 -5.32 3.15
C GLU A 136 19.66 -6.44 2.37
N THR A 137 18.94 -7.32 3.07
CA THR A 137 18.17 -8.43 2.47
C THR A 137 16.78 -8.03 1.97
N TYR A 138 16.36 -6.78 2.22
CA TYR A 138 15.03 -6.26 1.90
C TYR A 138 15.15 -4.97 1.08
N PRO A 139 15.54 -5.05 -0.22
CA PRO A 139 15.62 -3.88 -1.07
C PRO A 139 14.26 -3.17 -1.14
N SER A 140 14.27 -1.84 -0.98
CA SER A 140 13.06 -1.03 -0.91
C SER A 140 12.23 -1.09 -2.20
N ILE A 141 12.88 -0.96 -3.35
CA ILE A 141 12.26 -1.04 -4.68
C ILE A 141 13.13 -1.92 -5.58
N GLN A 142 12.50 -2.81 -6.35
CA GLN A 142 13.19 -3.56 -7.41
C GLN A 142 13.55 -2.60 -8.55
N SER A 143 14.77 -2.71 -9.10
CA SER A 143 15.29 -1.75 -10.08
C SER A 143 14.46 -1.65 -11.36
N ASP A 144 13.75 -2.71 -11.76
CA ASP A 144 12.86 -2.72 -12.91
C ASP A 144 11.44 -2.17 -12.63
N LEU A 145 11.19 -1.78 -11.37
CA LEU A 145 9.94 -1.22 -10.87
C LEU A 145 10.09 0.21 -10.32
N ASP A 146 11.31 0.75 -10.27
CA ASP A 146 11.58 2.17 -10.01
C ASP A 146 11.43 2.96 -11.31
N LEU A 147 10.18 3.34 -11.62
CA LEU A 147 9.77 3.78 -12.96
C LEU A 147 9.48 5.28 -13.06
N ILE A 148 9.49 6.01 -11.95
CA ILE A 148 9.10 7.42 -11.88
C ILE A 148 10.24 8.22 -11.27
N ASP A 149 10.68 9.26 -11.99
CA ASP A 149 11.68 10.21 -11.51
C ASP A 149 11.19 10.89 -10.22
N THR A 150 12.11 11.15 -9.29
CA THR A 150 11.78 11.77 -8.00
C THR A 150 11.03 13.10 -8.17
N ASN A 151 11.32 13.87 -9.22
CA ASN A 151 10.66 15.17 -9.47
C ASN A 151 9.21 15.02 -9.97
N ASP A 152 8.85 13.86 -10.50
CA ASP A 152 7.50 13.55 -10.99
C ASP A 152 6.64 12.83 -9.95
N GLN A 153 7.19 12.54 -8.76
CA GLN A 153 6.47 11.85 -7.70
C GLN A 153 5.54 12.80 -6.93
N TYR A 154 4.40 12.26 -6.51
CA TYR A 154 3.47 12.95 -5.62
C TYR A 154 3.27 12.12 -4.36
N THR A 155 3.66 12.64 -3.20
CA THR A 155 3.57 11.90 -1.94
C THR A 155 2.37 12.35 -1.13
N HIS A 156 1.44 11.43 -0.85
CA HIS A 156 0.31 11.69 0.03
C HIS A 156 0.74 11.59 1.50
N MET A 157 0.34 12.57 2.31
CA MET A 157 0.39 12.43 3.78
C MET A 157 -0.98 11.98 4.26
N LEU A 158 -1.06 10.75 4.76
CA LEU A 158 -2.30 10.15 5.24
C LEU A 158 -2.07 9.58 6.64
N GLU A 159 -3.00 9.84 7.56
CA GLU A 159 -3.02 9.19 8.86
C GLU A 159 -3.67 7.81 8.74
N LEU A 160 -3.14 6.82 9.48
CA LEU A 160 -3.68 5.45 9.44
C LEU A 160 -5.00 5.34 10.20
N LEU A 161 -5.20 6.21 11.20
CA LEU A 161 -6.34 6.16 12.10
C LEU A 161 -7.51 7.05 11.68
N ASP A 162 -7.29 7.98 10.75
CA ASP A 162 -8.34 8.89 10.32
C ASP A 162 -9.42 8.16 9.51
N LEU A 163 -10.69 8.53 9.72
CA LEU A 163 -11.85 7.97 9.02
C LEU A 163 -11.90 8.53 7.60
N CYS A 164 -10.94 8.13 6.77
CA CYS A 164 -10.95 8.48 5.35
C CYS A 164 -12.13 7.81 4.65
N ASP A 165 -13.08 8.59 4.13
CA ASP A 165 -14.12 8.08 3.23
C ASP A 165 -13.44 7.41 2.00
N PRO A 166 -13.62 6.09 1.80
CA PRO A 166 -13.06 5.39 0.63
C PRO A 166 -13.87 5.65 -0.65
N GLU A 167 -14.74 6.66 -0.65
CA GLU A 167 -15.70 6.99 -1.69
C GLU A 167 -16.56 5.76 -2.04
N LYS A 168 -17.09 5.06 -1.02
CA LYS A 168 -17.90 3.85 -1.23
C LYS A 168 -19.11 4.13 -2.12
N HIS A 169 -19.64 5.35 -2.09
CA HIS A 169 -20.77 5.80 -2.90
C HIS A 169 -20.51 5.76 -4.42
N LEU A 170 -19.25 5.79 -4.85
CA LEU A 170 -18.87 5.69 -6.27
C LEU A 170 -18.85 4.24 -6.79
N ARG A 171 -19.08 3.24 -5.93
CA ARG A 171 -19.25 1.84 -6.34
C ARG A 171 -20.58 1.56 -7.05
N LYS A 172 -21.47 2.56 -7.15
CA LYS A 172 -22.72 2.46 -7.94
C LYS A 172 -22.39 2.40 -9.43
N THR A 173 -21.95 1.24 -9.90
CA THR A 173 -22.15 0.87 -11.30
C THR A 173 -23.65 0.76 -11.49
N ASN A 174 -24.21 1.54 -12.41
CA ASN A 174 -25.56 1.30 -12.91
C ASN A 174 -25.62 -0.14 -13.42
N THR A 175 -26.15 -1.05 -12.60
CA THR A 175 -26.55 -2.41 -12.99
C THR A 175 -27.86 -2.40 -13.79
N GLN A 176 -28.21 -1.28 -14.42
CA GLN A 176 -29.42 -1.08 -15.23
C GLN A 176 -29.07 -0.66 -16.67
N PHE A 177 -28.21 -1.44 -17.32
CA PHE A 177 -28.20 -1.51 -18.78
C PHE A 177 -28.43 -2.97 -19.18
N ASN A 178 -29.69 -3.39 -19.07
CA ASN A 178 -30.29 -4.46 -19.85
C ASN A 178 -31.39 -3.83 -20.70
#